data_AF-A0A3B9AC56-F1
#
_entry.id   AF-A0A3B9AC56-F1
#
_cell.length_a   1.000
_cell.length_b   1.000
_cell.length_c   1.000
_cell.angle_alpha   90.00
_cell.angle_beta   90.00
_cell.angle_gamma   90.00
#
_symmetry.space_group_name_H-M   'P 1'
#
loop_
_entity.id
_entity.type
_entity.pdbx_description
1 polymer ?
#
loop_
_entity_poly.entity_id
_entity_poly.type
_entity_poly.pdbx_seq_one_letter_code
_entity_poly.pdbx_strand_id
1 'polypeptide(L)'
;MISAKKLVLCLIPLLLSVPAQANQIREYWVSAENTEWDYAPGGKNHIRPGHGLGPWGETTRYAKMRYYAYTDGSYTTKVTQPEWMGIMGPQLIGEVGDTLKVHFKNMTDRPLSMHPHGVLYDEDNDGADLRGAGGIVPPGESFTYTWRLDEESGPGPADPSSIVWVYHSHVKPVEEVYAGLIGSIVVTAKGMARSAKDPRPKDIDRSFTTMFMVFDEEDGEEGGLMHAMNGYIFGHLKGLEAREGDRIRWHLIGMGSEVDLHTAHWHGKTVLNGGRRTDVINLMPATMTSVTMNADNPGTWLYHCHVADHITAGMITRWRVLPKEDTEK
;
A
#
# COMPACT_ATOMS: atom_id res chain seq x y z
N MET A 1 61.83 -43.61 -23.94
CA MET A 1 61.07 -43.00 -22.83
C MET A 1 60.74 -41.56 -23.22
N ILE A 2 59.51 -41.30 -23.63
CA ILE A 2 59.05 -39.99 -24.13
C ILE A 2 58.42 -39.24 -22.96
N SER A 3 58.95 -38.05 -22.66
CA SER A 3 58.51 -37.19 -21.56
C SER A 3 57.33 -36.32 -22.01
N ALA A 4 56.15 -36.55 -21.44
CA ALA A 4 54.95 -35.74 -21.69
C ALA A 4 54.92 -34.55 -20.72
N LYS A 5 55.10 -33.33 -21.24
CA LYS A 5 54.86 -32.08 -20.51
C LYS A 5 53.34 -31.85 -20.39
N LYS A 6 52.82 -31.86 -19.16
CA LYS A 6 51.43 -31.47 -18.85
C LYS A 6 51.29 -29.95 -19.00
N LEU A 7 50.45 -29.53 -19.94
CA LEU A 7 50.03 -28.14 -20.11
C LEU A 7 48.92 -27.87 -19.08
N VAL A 8 49.18 -27.00 -18.10
CA VAL A 8 48.15 -26.54 -17.14
C VAL A 8 47.42 -25.36 -17.79
N LEU A 9 46.17 -25.57 -18.17
CA LEU A 9 45.30 -24.53 -18.73
C LEU A 9 44.71 -23.72 -17.57
N CYS A 10 45.16 -22.48 -17.40
CA CYS A 10 44.62 -21.55 -16.40
C CYS A 10 43.29 -20.99 -16.93
N LEU A 11 42.16 -21.51 -16.44
CA LEU A 11 40.83 -20.97 -16.71
C LEU A 11 40.65 -19.69 -15.89
N ILE A 12 40.82 -18.54 -16.53
CA ILE A 12 40.41 -17.24 -15.97
C ILE A 12 38.88 -17.20 -16.03
N PRO A 13 38.18 -17.07 -14.89
CA PRO A 13 36.73 -16.91 -14.93
C PRO A 13 36.39 -15.57 -15.57
N LEU A 14 35.72 -15.62 -16.72
CA LEU A 14 35.16 -14.44 -17.37
C LEU A 14 34.01 -13.94 -16.48
N LEU A 15 34.29 -12.96 -15.61
CA LEU A 15 33.27 -12.24 -14.86
C LEU A 15 32.41 -11.49 -15.89
N LEU A 16 31.26 -12.07 -16.24
CA LEU A 16 30.20 -11.35 -16.92
C LEU A 16 29.72 -10.27 -15.95
N SER A 17 30.16 -9.03 -16.16
CA SER A 17 29.60 -7.88 -15.45
C SER A 17 28.14 -7.77 -15.89
N VAL A 18 27.22 -8.23 -15.05
CA VAL A 18 25.81 -7.87 -15.17
C VAL A 18 25.77 -6.34 -15.10
N PRO A 19 25.30 -5.63 -16.14
CA PRO A 19 25.24 -4.18 -16.08
C PRO A 19 24.39 -3.80 -14.88
N ALA A 20 24.98 -3.05 -13.95
CA ALA A 20 24.23 -2.44 -12.87
C ALA A 20 23.13 -1.59 -13.52
N GLN A 21 21.87 -1.91 -13.23
CA GLN A 21 20.73 -1.14 -13.72
C GLN A 21 20.89 0.29 -13.18
N ALA A 22 20.92 1.26 -14.08
CA ALA A 22 21.11 2.67 -13.71
C ALA A 22 19.92 3.15 -12.87
N ASN A 23 20.19 3.92 -11.81
CA ASN A 23 19.18 4.57 -10.97
C ASN A 23 18.13 5.27 -11.85
N GLN A 24 16.88 4.81 -11.81
CA GLN A 24 15.80 5.45 -12.58
C GLN A 24 15.19 6.58 -11.77
N ILE A 25 14.84 7.67 -12.45
CA ILE A 25 13.94 8.68 -11.87
C ILE A 25 12.52 8.28 -12.22
N ARG A 26 11.68 8.11 -11.20
CA ARG A 26 10.25 7.79 -11.34
C ARG A 26 9.44 9.01 -10.95
N GLU A 27 8.80 9.60 -11.94
CA GLU A 27 7.97 10.81 -11.78
C GLU A 27 6.54 10.40 -11.41
N TYR A 28 5.99 11.04 -10.37
CA TYR A 28 4.61 10.89 -9.92
C TYR A 28 3.97 12.27 -9.78
N TRP A 29 2.82 12.48 -10.42
CA TRP A 29 2.02 13.69 -10.27
C TRP A 29 0.86 13.41 -9.35
N VAL A 30 0.84 14.07 -8.19
CA VAL A 30 -0.12 13.81 -7.13
C VAL A 30 -0.79 15.11 -6.69
N SER A 31 -2.12 15.15 -6.64
CA SER A 31 -2.84 16.22 -5.96
C SER A 31 -3.29 15.78 -4.57
N ALA A 32 -3.55 16.72 -3.68
CA ALA A 32 -4.53 16.53 -2.60
C ALA A 32 -5.79 17.33 -2.95
N GLU A 33 -6.97 16.71 -2.85
CA GLU A 33 -8.26 17.34 -3.16
C GLU A 33 -9.29 17.05 -2.07
N ASN A 34 -10.18 18.00 -1.84
CA ASN A 34 -11.39 17.81 -1.03
C ASN A 34 -12.35 16.84 -1.75
N THR A 35 -12.91 15.90 -1.02
CA THR A 35 -13.83 14.89 -1.53
C THR A 35 -14.89 14.55 -0.49
N GLU A 36 -15.84 13.69 -0.85
CA GLU A 36 -16.76 13.06 0.08
C GLU A 36 -16.51 11.56 0.01
N TRP A 37 -16.50 10.89 1.15
CA TRP A 37 -16.30 9.45 1.22
C TRP A 37 -17.47 8.78 1.93
N ASP A 38 -17.98 7.74 1.29
CA ASP A 38 -19.05 6.88 1.81
C ASP A 38 -18.44 5.55 2.27
N TYR A 39 -18.39 5.32 3.58
CA TYR A 39 -17.83 4.11 4.19
C TYR A 39 -18.65 2.85 3.91
N ALA A 40 -19.96 3.02 3.66
CA ALA A 40 -20.89 1.92 3.41
C ALA A 40 -21.90 2.29 2.30
N PRO A 41 -21.47 2.38 1.03
CA PRO A 41 -22.34 2.82 -0.05
C PRO A 41 -23.64 2.02 -0.15
N GLY A 42 -24.76 2.73 0.03
CA GLY A 42 -26.10 2.14 0.02
C GLY A 42 -26.58 1.60 1.37
N GLY A 43 -25.81 1.75 2.44
CA GLY A 43 -26.23 1.54 3.83
C GLY A 43 -26.55 0.08 4.19
N LYS A 44 -25.88 -0.90 3.57
CA LYS A 44 -26.22 -2.32 3.71
C LYS A 44 -25.09 -3.16 4.28
N ASN A 45 -25.41 -4.05 5.21
CA ASN A 45 -24.44 -5.05 5.64
C ASN A 45 -24.30 -6.15 4.59
N HIS A 46 -23.19 -6.15 3.82
CA HIS A 46 -22.96 -7.19 2.81
C HIS A 46 -22.47 -8.51 3.40
N ILE A 47 -21.97 -8.51 4.64
CA ILE A 47 -21.49 -9.73 5.31
C ILE A 47 -22.67 -10.53 5.85
N ARG A 48 -23.60 -9.86 6.53
CA ARG A 48 -24.83 -10.44 7.10
C ARG A 48 -26.07 -9.70 6.56
N PRO A 49 -26.56 -10.08 5.36
CA PRO A 49 -27.77 -9.48 4.79
C PRO A 49 -28.95 -9.54 5.76
N GLY A 50 -29.70 -8.44 5.87
CA GLY A 50 -30.83 -8.31 6.80
C GLY A 50 -30.44 -7.77 8.19
N HIS A 51 -29.16 -7.75 8.53
CA HIS A 51 -28.67 -6.99 9.67
C HIS A 51 -28.37 -5.54 9.25
N GLY A 52 -28.68 -4.58 10.12
CA GLY A 52 -28.29 -3.19 9.93
C GLY A 52 -26.78 -2.97 10.10
N LEU A 53 -26.38 -1.70 9.98
CA LEU A 53 -25.02 -1.24 10.27
C LEU A 53 -24.87 -0.77 11.72
N GLY A 54 -25.86 -0.99 12.60
CA GLY A 54 -25.82 -0.47 13.97
C GLY A 54 -25.69 1.07 14.01
N PRO A 55 -24.96 1.63 15.00
CA PRO A 55 -24.74 3.07 15.10
C PRO A 55 -23.96 3.64 13.90
N TRP A 56 -23.04 2.88 13.31
CA TRP A 56 -22.25 3.27 12.13
C TRP A 56 -23.09 3.45 10.84
N GLY A 57 -24.39 3.18 10.89
CA GLY A 57 -25.33 3.40 9.80
C GLY A 57 -26.05 4.75 9.83
N GLU A 58 -25.97 5.49 10.93
CA GLU A 58 -26.64 6.78 11.09
C GLU A 58 -26.08 7.82 10.11
N THR A 59 -24.75 7.92 10.06
CA THR A 59 -24.01 8.71 9.07
C THR A 59 -22.92 7.85 8.46
N THR A 60 -22.94 7.70 7.14
CA THR A 60 -21.95 6.90 6.39
C THR A 60 -21.09 7.74 5.46
N ARG A 61 -21.44 9.01 5.26
CA ARG A 61 -20.77 9.94 4.36
C ARG A 61 -20.15 11.09 5.14
N TYR A 62 -18.87 11.33 4.88
CA TYR A 62 -18.10 12.40 5.52
C TYR A 62 -17.30 13.18 4.50
N ALA A 63 -17.06 14.46 4.78
CA ALA A 63 -16.12 15.27 4.01
C ALA A 63 -14.69 14.78 4.29
N LYS A 64 -13.90 14.61 3.24
CA LYS A 64 -12.55 14.04 3.29
C LYS A 64 -11.59 14.84 2.44
N MET A 65 -10.32 14.52 2.59
CA MET A 65 -9.26 14.87 1.65
C MET A 65 -8.60 13.60 1.16
N ARG A 66 -8.24 13.56 -0.13
CA ARG A 66 -7.60 12.39 -0.72
C ARG A 66 -6.49 12.78 -1.68
N TYR A 67 -5.44 11.96 -1.69
CA TYR A 67 -4.42 12.06 -2.72
C TYR A 67 -4.88 11.38 -4.03
N TYR A 68 -4.74 12.07 -5.16
CA TYR A 68 -5.03 11.52 -6.50
C TYR A 68 -3.79 11.56 -7.38
N ALA A 69 -3.52 10.47 -8.12
CA ALA A 69 -2.47 10.46 -9.14
C ALA A 69 -2.99 10.95 -10.49
N TYR A 70 -2.10 11.56 -11.27
CA TYR A 70 -2.33 12.00 -12.65
C TYR A 70 -1.31 11.42 -13.61
N THR A 71 -1.67 11.37 -14.89
CA THR A 71 -0.80 10.85 -15.95
C THR A 71 0.42 11.74 -16.20
N ASP A 72 0.32 13.03 -15.92
CA ASP A 72 1.35 14.04 -16.18
C ASP A 72 1.06 15.35 -15.41
N GLY A 73 1.95 16.33 -15.59
CA GLY A 73 1.90 17.64 -14.91
C GLY A 73 0.79 18.59 -15.36
N SER A 74 -0.12 18.19 -16.26
CA SER A 74 -1.34 18.95 -16.55
C SER A 74 -2.37 18.85 -15.44
N TYR A 75 -2.27 17.83 -14.57
CA TYR A 75 -3.28 17.50 -13.55
C TYR A 75 -4.72 17.42 -14.11
N THR A 76 -4.87 16.94 -15.35
CA THR A 76 -6.18 16.83 -16.00
C THR A 76 -6.72 15.40 -15.97
N THR A 77 -5.89 14.42 -16.32
CA THR A 77 -6.31 13.01 -16.40
C THR A 77 -5.84 12.23 -15.18
N LYS A 78 -6.79 11.84 -14.31
CA LYS A 78 -6.49 11.00 -13.14
C LYS A 78 -6.11 9.58 -13.57
N VAL A 79 -5.14 8.99 -12.87
CA VAL A 79 -4.80 7.57 -13.01
C VAL A 79 -5.87 6.74 -12.31
N THR A 80 -6.43 5.76 -13.04
CA THR A 80 -7.39 4.81 -12.46
C THR A 80 -6.69 3.93 -11.43
N GLN A 81 -7.14 4.01 -10.18
CA GLN A 81 -6.67 3.12 -9.12
C GLN A 81 -7.47 1.81 -9.13
N PRO A 82 -6.86 0.69 -8.71
CA PRO A 82 -7.62 -0.53 -8.44
C PRO A 82 -8.72 -0.26 -7.40
N GLU A 83 -9.89 -0.88 -7.57
CA GLU A 83 -11.04 -0.71 -6.68
C GLU A 83 -10.70 -1.00 -5.22
N TRP A 84 -9.82 -1.97 -4.98
CA TRP A 84 -9.37 -2.33 -3.64
C TRP A 84 -8.53 -1.26 -2.94
N MET A 85 -8.05 -0.22 -3.62
CA MET A 85 -7.32 0.88 -2.96
C MET A 85 -8.24 1.74 -2.07
N GLY A 86 -9.55 1.74 -2.34
CA GLY A 86 -10.53 2.49 -1.56
C GLY A 86 -10.13 3.96 -1.40
N ILE A 87 -10.12 4.45 -0.15
CA ILE A 87 -9.80 5.84 0.18
C ILE A 87 -8.32 6.19 -0.01
N MET A 88 -7.42 5.19 -0.01
CA MET A 88 -5.99 5.46 -0.03
C MET A 88 -5.56 6.25 -1.28
N GLY A 89 -4.51 7.05 -1.08
CA GLY A 89 -3.75 7.71 -2.14
C GLY A 89 -3.06 6.71 -3.08
N PRO A 90 -2.55 7.19 -4.23
CA PRO A 90 -1.87 6.34 -5.19
C PRO A 90 -0.73 5.52 -4.59
N GLN A 91 -0.55 4.31 -5.10
CA GLN A 91 0.64 3.53 -4.81
C GLN A 91 1.82 4.06 -5.63
N LEU A 92 2.79 4.65 -4.94
CA LEU A 92 4.09 4.99 -5.50
C LEU A 92 4.94 3.72 -5.48
N ILE A 93 5.69 3.43 -6.53
CA ILE A 93 6.43 2.18 -6.62
C ILE A 93 7.79 2.37 -7.29
N GLY A 94 8.83 1.81 -6.70
CA GLY A 94 10.16 1.82 -7.29
C GLY A 94 10.96 0.58 -6.90
N GLU A 95 12.11 0.44 -7.54
CA GLU A 95 13.12 -0.56 -7.23
C GLU A 95 14.24 0.09 -6.40
N VAL A 96 14.89 -0.67 -5.53
CA VAL A 96 16.11 -0.22 -4.85
C VAL A 96 17.14 0.31 -5.86
N GLY A 97 17.56 1.55 -5.65
CA GLY A 97 18.39 2.36 -6.53
C GLY A 97 17.64 3.50 -7.22
N ASP A 98 16.31 3.44 -7.29
CA ASP A 98 15.52 4.48 -7.93
C ASP A 98 15.38 5.74 -7.06
N THR A 99 15.08 6.85 -7.73
CA THR A 99 14.64 8.10 -7.09
C THR A 99 13.20 8.36 -7.48
N LEU A 100 12.32 8.49 -6.49
CA LEU A 100 10.96 8.96 -6.68
C LEU A 100 10.96 10.48 -6.68
N LYS A 101 10.43 11.08 -7.74
CA LYS A 101 10.10 12.50 -7.77
C LYS A 101 8.58 12.64 -7.72
N VAL A 102 8.10 13.24 -6.65
CA VAL A 102 6.67 13.38 -6.39
C VAL A 102 6.31 14.85 -6.54
N HIS A 103 5.72 15.19 -7.69
CA HIS A 103 5.17 16.49 -7.98
C HIS A 103 3.82 16.62 -7.28
N PHE A 104 3.85 17.20 -6.09
CA PHE A 104 2.68 17.43 -5.28
C PHE A 104 2.03 18.77 -5.62
N LYS A 105 0.70 18.76 -5.80
CA LYS A 105 -0.12 19.97 -5.93
C LYS A 105 -1.22 19.99 -4.89
N ASN A 106 -1.23 21.00 -4.03
CA ASN A 106 -2.28 21.15 -3.05
C ASN A 106 -3.50 21.84 -3.69
N MET A 107 -4.58 21.09 -3.91
CA MET A 107 -5.86 21.62 -4.43
C MET A 107 -6.94 21.67 -3.34
N THR A 108 -6.56 21.57 -2.07
CA THR A 108 -7.45 21.74 -0.93
C THR A 108 -7.52 23.20 -0.49
N ASP A 109 -8.26 23.46 0.58
CA ASP A 109 -8.46 24.77 1.20
C ASP A 109 -7.56 25.02 2.43
N ARG A 110 -6.65 24.09 2.76
CA ARG A 110 -5.72 24.21 3.90
C ARG A 110 -4.27 23.87 3.51
N PRO A 111 -3.27 24.37 4.25
CA PRO A 111 -1.88 23.96 4.03
C PRO A 111 -1.69 22.48 4.32
N LEU A 112 -0.98 21.76 3.45
CA LEU A 112 -0.73 20.33 3.55
C LEU A 112 0.72 20.02 3.19
N SER A 113 1.15 18.78 3.39
CA SER A 113 2.46 18.28 2.94
C SER A 113 2.36 16.84 2.41
N MET A 114 3.52 16.26 2.07
CA MET A 114 3.67 14.82 1.89
C MET A 114 4.97 14.39 2.58
N HIS A 115 4.83 13.54 3.60
CA HIS A 115 5.94 12.95 4.35
C HIS A 115 6.01 11.45 4.07
N PRO A 116 7.13 10.93 3.56
CA PRO A 116 7.29 9.50 3.32
C PRO A 116 7.90 8.79 4.53
N HIS A 117 7.55 7.52 4.72
CA HIS A 117 8.24 6.64 5.65
C HIS A 117 9.24 5.76 4.91
N GLY A 118 10.32 5.35 5.58
CA GLY A 118 11.20 4.27 5.13
C GLY A 118 11.97 4.54 3.83
N VAL A 119 12.10 5.80 3.42
CA VAL A 119 12.88 6.21 2.24
C VAL A 119 13.83 7.34 2.60
N LEU A 120 14.87 7.55 1.79
CA LEU A 120 15.90 8.54 2.08
C LEU A 120 15.62 9.89 1.43
N TYR A 121 15.74 10.97 2.20
CA TYR A 121 15.51 12.35 1.78
C TYR A 121 16.38 13.33 2.60
N ASP A 122 16.40 14.60 2.18
CA ASP A 122 17.00 15.70 2.94
C ASP A 122 15.93 16.56 3.65
N GLU A 123 16.36 17.58 4.39
CA GLU A 123 15.46 18.45 5.18
C GLU A 123 14.35 19.10 4.34
N ASP A 124 14.66 19.53 3.12
CA ASP A 124 13.68 20.19 2.26
C ASP A 124 12.62 19.21 1.71
N ASN A 125 12.96 17.92 1.66
CA ASN A 125 12.13 16.85 1.09
C ASN A 125 11.45 15.96 2.14
N ASP A 126 11.58 16.29 3.42
CA ASP A 126 10.99 15.55 4.55
C ASP A 126 9.46 15.68 4.63
N GLY A 127 8.93 16.91 4.47
CA GLY A 127 7.50 17.16 4.52
C GLY A 127 6.84 17.05 5.91
N ALA A 128 7.61 16.87 6.99
CA ALA A 128 7.10 16.84 8.36
C ALA A 128 7.64 17.98 9.22
N ASP A 129 8.93 18.27 9.13
CA ASP A 129 9.50 19.45 9.78
C ASP A 129 9.14 20.72 9.01
N LEU A 130 8.42 21.64 9.68
CA LEU A 130 7.95 22.89 9.09
C LEU A 130 9.09 23.85 8.68
N ARG A 131 10.35 23.54 9.02
CA ARG A 131 11.54 24.29 8.59
C ARG A 131 11.96 23.98 7.15
N GLY A 132 11.72 22.76 6.67
CA GLY A 132 12.07 22.34 5.33
C GLY A 132 11.16 22.97 4.28
N ALA A 133 11.66 23.20 3.07
CA ALA A 133 10.88 23.83 2.00
C ALA A 133 9.58 23.08 1.63
N GLY A 134 9.56 21.75 1.77
CA GLY A 134 8.38 20.91 1.58
C GLY A 134 7.52 20.72 2.84
N GLY A 135 7.89 21.28 3.99
CA GLY A 135 7.17 21.10 5.25
C GLY A 135 5.75 21.68 5.26
N ILE A 136 5.49 22.69 4.43
CA ILE A 136 4.16 23.30 4.25
C ILE A 136 3.98 23.68 2.78
N VAL A 137 2.97 23.11 2.13
CA VAL A 137 2.53 23.48 0.78
C VAL A 137 1.16 24.16 0.89
N PRO A 138 1.08 25.50 0.71
CA PRO A 138 -0.18 26.24 0.81
C PRO A 138 -1.24 25.82 -0.22
N PRO A 139 -2.52 26.15 0.00
CA PRO A 139 -3.58 25.97 -0.98
C PRO A 139 -3.23 26.56 -2.36
N GLY A 140 -3.39 25.78 -3.42
CA GLY A 140 -3.10 26.17 -4.80
C GLY A 140 -1.64 26.03 -5.23
N GLU A 141 -0.71 25.88 -4.26
CA GLU A 141 0.72 25.78 -4.52
C GLU A 141 1.17 24.34 -4.84
N SER A 142 2.43 24.20 -5.23
CA SER A 142 3.03 22.91 -5.57
C SER A 142 4.45 22.79 -5.05
N PHE A 143 4.85 21.57 -4.71
CA PHE A 143 6.21 21.22 -4.32
C PHE A 143 6.62 19.91 -4.98
N THR A 144 7.90 19.76 -5.35
CA THR A 144 8.40 18.49 -5.88
C THR A 144 9.32 17.84 -4.86
N TYR A 145 8.83 16.78 -4.24
CA TYR A 145 9.62 15.97 -3.32
C TYR A 145 10.55 15.03 -4.09
N THR A 146 11.77 14.84 -3.59
CA THR A 146 12.77 13.92 -4.11
C THR A 146 13.14 12.90 -3.04
N TRP A 147 12.70 11.67 -3.22
CA TRP A 147 12.90 10.56 -2.28
C TRP A 147 13.72 9.46 -2.93
N ARG A 148 14.81 9.04 -2.32
CA ARG A 148 15.70 8.00 -2.82
C ARG A 148 15.36 6.66 -2.16
N LEU A 149 15.16 5.64 -2.99
CA LEU A 149 14.97 4.26 -2.55
C LEU A 149 16.35 3.59 -2.48
N ASP A 150 17.12 3.88 -1.44
CA ASP A 150 18.41 3.23 -1.25
C ASP A 150 18.28 1.78 -0.75
N GLU A 151 19.41 1.14 -0.43
CA GLU A 151 19.41 -0.26 0.02
C GLU A 151 18.64 -0.44 1.34
N GLU A 152 18.70 0.53 2.25
CA GLU A 152 18.00 0.51 3.54
C GLU A 152 16.50 0.82 3.39
N SER A 153 16.10 1.45 2.29
CA SER A 153 14.69 1.64 1.93
C SER A 153 14.03 0.35 1.42
N GLY A 154 14.83 -0.65 1.04
CA GLY A 154 14.39 -1.88 0.40
C GLY A 154 14.13 -3.04 1.35
N PRO A 155 13.71 -4.20 0.82
CA PRO A 155 13.50 -5.40 1.62
C PRO A 155 14.78 -5.89 2.30
N GLY A 156 14.68 -6.24 3.58
CA GLY A 156 15.74 -6.92 4.33
C GLY A 156 15.88 -8.41 3.97
N PRO A 157 16.84 -9.13 4.57
CA PRO A 157 17.15 -10.51 4.19
C PRO A 157 16.02 -11.52 4.42
N ALA A 158 15.16 -11.27 5.41
CA ALA A 158 14.00 -12.10 5.72
C ALA A 158 12.71 -11.61 5.02
N ASP A 159 12.79 -10.44 4.39
CA ASP A 159 11.65 -9.85 3.73
C ASP A 159 11.44 -10.47 2.35
N PRO A 160 10.21 -10.37 1.84
CA PRO A 160 9.95 -10.65 0.44
C PRO A 160 10.66 -9.73 -0.56
N SER A 161 10.57 -10.08 -1.85
CA SER A 161 11.04 -9.27 -2.98
C SER A 161 10.45 -7.86 -3.11
N SER A 162 9.40 -7.52 -2.36
CA SER A 162 8.88 -6.15 -2.24
C SER A 162 8.27 -5.91 -0.87
N ILE A 163 8.50 -4.72 -0.32
CA ILE A 163 7.93 -4.26 0.96
C ILE A 163 7.10 -2.98 0.74
N VAL A 164 6.39 -2.56 1.79
CA VAL A 164 5.53 -1.37 1.77
C VAL A 164 5.95 -0.40 2.86
N TRP A 165 5.91 0.87 2.52
CA TRP A 165 5.92 2.01 3.42
C TRP A 165 4.67 2.85 3.19
N VAL A 166 4.43 3.81 4.07
CA VAL A 166 3.36 4.79 3.90
C VAL A 166 3.93 6.15 3.54
N TYR A 167 3.07 7.01 2.99
CA TYR A 167 3.28 8.45 3.02
C TYR A 167 1.98 9.13 3.43
N HIS A 168 2.06 10.26 4.12
CA HIS A 168 0.89 11.02 4.55
C HIS A 168 1.22 12.51 4.75
N SER A 169 0.20 13.35 4.90
CA SER A 169 0.42 14.76 5.27
C SER A 169 0.81 14.87 6.75
N HIS A 170 1.65 15.84 7.08
CA HIS A 170 2.23 15.97 8.42
C HIS A 170 2.20 17.41 8.96
N VAL A 171 1.38 18.28 8.36
CA VAL A 171 1.11 19.63 8.92
C VAL A 171 0.26 19.48 10.19
N LYS A 172 -0.78 18.65 10.12
CA LYS A 172 -1.57 18.16 11.26
C LYS A 172 -1.71 16.64 11.19
N PRO A 173 -0.68 15.89 11.60
CA PRO A 173 -0.53 14.49 11.23
C PRO A 173 -1.69 13.58 11.66
N VAL A 174 -2.31 13.82 12.82
CA VAL A 174 -3.44 13.01 13.29
C VAL A 174 -4.72 13.33 12.51
N GLU A 175 -5.11 14.61 12.47
CA GLU A 175 -6.32 15.10 11.78
C GLU A 175 -6.29 14.75 10.28
N GLU A 176 -5.13 14.88 9.63
CA GLU A 176 -5.01 14.71 8.18
C GLU A 176 -5.02 13.24 7.75
N VAL A 177 -4.46 12.34 8.56
CA VAL A 177 -4.57 10.90 8.32
C VAL A 177 -6.02 10.46 8.51
N TYR A 178 -6.70 10.92 9.58
CA TYR A 178 -8.15 10.72 9.70
C TYR A 178 -8.91 11.32 8.54
N ALA A 179 -8.54 12.49 8.02
CA ALA A 179 -9.21 13.09 6.85
C ALA A 179 -9.03 12.28 5.54
N GLY A 180 -8.11 11.30 5.49
CA GLY A 180 -7.89 10.42 4.33
C GLY A 180 -6.58 10.66 3.56
N LEU A 181 -5.69 11.53 4.05
CA LEU A 181 -4.42 11.86 3.40
C LEU A 181 -3.33 10.86 3.74
N ILE A 182 -3.49 9.64 3.24
CA ILE A 182 -2.52 8.56 3.37
C ILE A 182 -2.44 7.72 2.09
N GLY A 183 -1.24 7.33 1.69
CA GLY A 183 -1.00 6.41 0.58
C GLY A 183 0.18 5.47 0.87
N SER A 184 0.60 4.72 -0.14
CA SER A 184 1.65 3.70 0.02
C SER A 184 2.82 3.89 -0.94
N ILE A 185 4.02 3.57 -0.46
CA ILE A 185 5.23 3.42 -1.26
C ILE A 185 5.58 1.93 -1.26
N VAL A 186 5.68 1.30 -2.43
CA VAL A 186 6.15 -0.07 -2.57
C VAL A 186 7.58 -0.05 -3.09
N VAL A 187 8.47 -0.72 -2.36
CA VAL A 187 9.89 -0.81 -2.72
C VAL A 187 10.21 -2.26 -3.10
N THR A 188 10.55 -2.46 -4.36
CA THR A 188 10.98 -3.74 -4.92
C THR A 188 12.49 -3.91 -4.74
N ALA A 189 12.92 -5.12 -4.36
CA ALA A 189 14.34 -5.45 -4.22
C ALA A 189 15.10 -5.23 -5.54
N LYS A 190 16.38 -4.87 -5.43
CA LYS A 190 17.25 -4.62 -6.58
C LYS A 190 17.32 -5.83 -7.52
N GLY A 191 17.09 -5.62 -8.80
CA GLY A 191 17.08 -6.65 -9.84
C GLY A 191 15.81 -7.50 -9.87
N MET A 192 14.80 -7.18 -9.07
CA MET A 192 13.53 -7.91 -9.00
C MET A 192 12.38 -7.21 -9.72
N ALA A 193 12.58 -5.99 -10.23
CA ALA A 193 11.59 -5.34 -11.09
C ALA A 193 11.27 -6.20 -12.34
N ARG A 194 10.01 -6.14 -12.81
CA ARG A 194 9.57 -6.78 -14.05
C ARG A 194 10.30 -6.23 -15.26
N SER A 195 10.55 -4.92 -15.28
CA SER A 195 11.38 -4.24 -16.29
C SER A 195 11.81 -2.86 -15.78
N ALA A 196 12.70 -2.17 -16.50
CA ALA A 196 13.08 -0.78 -16.15
C ALA A 196 11.87 0.17 -16.05
N LYS A 197 10.84 -0.04 -16.89
CA LYS A 197 9.60 0.77 -16.91
C LYS A 197 8.55 0.29 -15.91
N ASP A 198 8.65 -0.94 -15.43
CA ASP A 198 7.68 -1.56 -14.52
C ASP A 198 8.38 -2.07 -13.27
N PRO A 199 8.41 -1.26 -12.19
CA PRO A 199 9.12 -1.57 -10.95
C PRO A 199 8.43 -2.65 -10.10
N ARG A 200 7.25 -3.15 -10.50
CA ARG A 200 6.60 -4.23 -9.76
C ARG A 200 7.50 -5.46 -9.73
N PRO A 201 7.50 -6.23 -8.63
CA PRO A 201 8.33 -7.42 -8.52
C PRO A 201 7.89 -8.49 -9.53
N LYS A 202 8.87 -9.19 -10.10
CA LYS A 202 8.68 -10.19 -11.17
C LYS A 202 8.30 -11.58 -10.67
N ASP A 203 8.39 -11.84 -9.37
CA ASP A 203 8.08 -13.14 -8.76
C ASP A 203 6.66 -13.23 -8.20
N ILE A 204 5.79 -12.25 -8.49
CA ILE A 204 4.38 -12.27 -8.10
C ILE A 204 3.49 -11.96 -9.30
N ASP A 205 2.29 -12.52 -9.27
CA ASP A 205 1.25 -12.28 -10.26
C ASP A 205 0.42 -11.05 -9.88
N ARG A 206 0.11 -10.91 -8.59
CA ARG A 206 -0.75 -9.84 -8.03
C ARG A 206 -0.18 -9.26 -6.74
N SER A 207 -0.54 -8.02 -6.47
CA SER A 207 -0.36 -7.39 -5.17
C SER A 207 -1.63 -6.69 -4.71
N PHE A 208 -1.84 -6.67 -3.40
CA PHE A 208 -2.87 -5.88 -2.73
C PHE A 208 -2.24 -5.10 -1.59
N THR A 209 -2.67 -3.86 -1.40
CA THR A 209 -2.37 -3.07 -0.21
C THR A 209 -3.65 -2.86 0.58
N THR A 210 -3.64 -3.23 1.86
CA THR A 210 -4.80 -3.10 2.74
C THR A 210 -4.40 -2.48 4.06
N MET A 211 -5.00 -1.34 4.35
CA MET A 211 -4.90 -0.56 5.57
C MET A 211 -6.08 -0.90 6.47
N PHE A 212 -5.76 -1.14 7.74
CA PHE A 212 -6.70 -1.32 8.83
C PHE A 212 -6.58 -0.11 9.74
N MET A 213 -7.69 0.60 9.92
CA MET A 213 -7.74 1.86 10.65
C MET A 213 -9.16 2.13 11.13
N VAL A 214 -9.28 2.60 12.37
CA VAL A 214 -10.49 3.23 12.89
C VAL A 214 -10.42 4.71 12.55
N PHE A 215 -11.30 5.19 11.66
CA PHE A 215 -11.41 6.61 11.37
C PHE A 215 -12.33 7.25 12.39
N ASP A 216 -11.83 8.26 13.11
CA ASP A 216 -12.64 9.04 14.04
C ASP A 216 -13.21 10.28 13.32
N GLU A 217 -14.49 10.22 12.96
CA GLU A 217 -15.19 11.27 12.23
C GLU A 217 -16.03 12.19 13.13
N GLU A 218 -16.30 11.78 14.37
CA GLU A 218 -17.22 12.46 15.29
C GLU A 218 -16.64 12.54 16.71
N ASP A 219 -15.33 12.80 16.83
CA ASP A 219 -14.61 13.05 18.09
C ASP A 219 -14.86 11.99 19.18
N GLY A 220 -14.84 10.71 18.79
CA GLY A 220 -14.97 9.56 19.68
C GLY A 220 -16.40 9.04 19.87
N GLU A 221 -17.40 9.66 19.23
CA GLU A 221 -18.77 9.12 19.22
C GLU A 221 -18.83 7.82 18.41
N GLU A 222 -19.45 6.78 18.98
CA GLU A 222 -19.43 5.41 18.43
C GLU A 222 -19.90 5.35 16.97
N GLY A 223 -20.92 6.13 16.62
CA GLY A 223 -21.44 6.20 15.24
C GLY A 223 -20.42 6.76 14.23
N GLY A 224 -19.49 7.60 14.68
CA GLY A 224 -18.42 8.19 13.89
C GLY A 224 -17.12 7.40 13.87
N LEU A 225 -16.98 6.35 14.70
CA LEU A 225 -15.79 5.47 14.71
C LEU A 225 -15.87 4.43 13.59
N MET A 226 -15.38 4.76 12.41
CA MET A 226 -15.44 3.90 11.23
C MET A 226 -14.30 2.89 11.20
N HIS A 227 -14.58 1.67 11.67
CA HIS A 227 -13.65 0.54 11.75
C HIS A 227 -13.40 -0.09 10.37
N ALA A 228 -12.57 0.57 9.57
CA ALA A 228 -12.55 0.38 8.13
C ALA A 228 -11.33 -0.39 7.61
N MET A 229 -11.54 -1.05 6.47
CA MET A 229 -10.48 -1.59 5.62
C MET A 229 -10.42 -0.74 4.35
N ASN A 230 -9.32 -0.02 4.13
CA ASN A 230 -9.16 0.96 3.03
C ASN A 230 -10.33 1.96 2.94
N GLY A 231 -10.91 2.35 4.09
CA GLY A 231 -12.05 3.27 4.16
C GLY A 231 -13.41 2.62 3.96
N TYR A 232 -13.53 1.29 3.89
CA TYR A 232 -14.84 0.64 3.80
C TYR A 232 -15.14 -0.26 4.99
N ILE A 233 -16.41 -0.28 5.38
CA ILE A 233 -16.95 -1.12 6.46
C ILE A 233 -17.94 -2.15 5.90
N PHE A 234 -18.28 -3.17 6.69
CA PHE A 234 -19.36 -4.14 6.45
C PHE A 234 -19.38 -4.80 5.04
N GLY A 235 -18.20 -5.10 4.51
CA GLY A 235 -18.03 -5.82 3.25
C GLY A 235 -18.17 -4.98 1.99
N HIS A 236 -18.01 -3.65 2.08
CA HIS A 236 -18.00 -2.77 0.92
C HIS A 236 -16.66 -2.69 0.19
N LEU A 237 -15.53 -3.07 0.82
CA LEU A 237 -14.24 -3.17 0.12
C LEU A 237 -14.29 -4.27 -0.95
N LYS A 238 -14.15 -3.90 -2.22
CA LYS A 238 -14.19 -4.79 -3.38
C LYS A 238 -12.81 -4.89 -4.08
N GLY A 239 -12.74 -5.65 -5.17
CA GLY A 239 -11.54 -5.75 -6.01
C GLY A 239 -10.44 -6.70 -5.50
N LEU A 240 -10.59 -7.30 -4.32
CA LEU A 240 -9.67 -8.29 -3.76
C LEU A 240 -9.85 -9.67 -4.44
N GLU A 241 -9.52 -9.75 -5.72
CA GLU A 241 -9.69 -10.94 -6.55
C GLU A 241 -8.37 -11.43 -7.16
N ALA A 242 -8.11 -12.73 -7.00
CA ALA A 242 -6.99 -13.45 -7.60
C ALA A 242 -7.47 -14.71 -8.32
N ARG A 243 -6.59 -15.36 -9.06
CA ARG A 243 -6.84 -16.67 -9.68
C ARG A 243 -6.07 -17.77 -8.95
N GLU A 244 -6.60 -18.97 -9.02
CA GLU A 244 -5.89 -20.15 -8.54
C GLU A 244 -4.55 -20.30 -9.25
N GLY A 245 -3.50 -20.47 -8.47
CA GLY A 245 -2.11 -20.48 -8.91
C GLY A 245 -1.39 -19.14 -8.77
N ASP A 246 -2.11 -18.02 -8.60
CA ASP A 246 -1.48 -16.71 -8.43
C ASP A 246 -0.63 -16.68 -7.15
N ARG A 247 0.61 -16.21 -7.28
CA ARG A 247 1.44 -15.79 -6.17
C ARG A 247 1.15 -14.32 -5.87
N ILE A 248 0.63 -14.07 -4.67
CA ILE A 248 0.13 -12.76 -4.24
C ILE A 248 1.05 -12.15 -3.19
N ARG A 249 1.39 -10.87 -3.37
CA ARG A 249 1.95 -10.01 -2.34
C ARG A 249 0.82 -9.27 -1.61
N TRP A 250 0.71 -9.46 -0.31
CA TRP A 250 -0.14 -8.62 0.54
C TRP A 250 0.75 -7.62 1.28
N HIS A 251 0.48 -6.35 1.07
CA HIS A 251 1.05 -5.22 1.78
C HIS A 251 0.03 -4.75 2.82
N LEU A 252 0.40 -4.80 4.10
CA LEU A 252 -0.51 -4.58 5.21
C LEU A 252 -0.07 -3.35 5.98
N ILE A 253 -1.03 -2.49 6.30
CA ILE A 253 -0.81 -1.26 7.04
C ILE A 253 -1.77 -1.25 8.23
N GLY A 254 -1.25 -1.05 9.44
CA GLY A 254 -2.04 -0.61 10.59
C GLY A 254 -1.80 0.87 10.80
N MET A 255 -2.86 1.66 11.00
CA MET A 255 -2.76 3.11 11.21
C MET A 255 -3.85 3.57 12.17
N GLY A 256 -3.60 4.65 12.92
CA GLY A 256 -4.54 5.24 13.87
C GLY A 256 -3.91 5.47 15.25
N SER A 257 -4.66 5.22 16.33
CA SER A 257 -4.29 5.50 17.72
C SER A 257 -4.16 4.22 18.57
N GLU A 258 -4.14 4.32 19.89
CA GLU A 258 -4.01 3.18 20.80
C GLU A 258 -5.11 2.12 20.68
N VAL A 259 -6.26 2.47 20.08
CA VAL A 259 -7.35 1.50 19.80
C VAL A 259 -7.08 0.68 18.54
N ASP A 260 -6.13 1.08 17.69
CA ASP A 260 -5.79 0.42 16.42
C ASP A 260 -4.87 -0.79 16.61
N LEU A 261 -5.35 -1.74 17.42
CA LEU A 261 -4.84 -3.10 17.50
C LEU A 261 -5.58 -3.94 16.46
N HIS A 262 -4.95 -4.23 15.33
CA HIS A 262 -5.60 -4.95 14.23
C HIS A 262 -4.94 -6.29 13.99
N THR A 263 -5.70 -7.19 13.36
CA THR A 263 -5.18 -8.50 12.96
C THR A 263 -5.72 -8.87 11.58
N ALA A 264 -4.94 -8.72 10.52
CA ALA A 264 -5.35 -9.14 9.19
C ALA A 264 -5.45 -10.68 9.13
N HIS A 265 -6.65 -11.22 8.95
CA HIS A 265 -6.89 -12.66 8.89
C HIS A 265 -7.63 -13.08 7.61
N TRP A 266 -7.09 -14.07 6.91
CA TRP A 266 -7.68 -14.64 5.69
C TRP A 266 -8.30 -15.99 5.98
N HIS A 267 -9.60 -16.13 5.71
CA HIS A 267 -10.23 -17.44 5.76
C HIS A 267 -9.73 -18.33 4.61
N GLY A 268 -9.60 -19.61 4.89
CA GLY A 268 -9.26 -20.63 3.87
C GLY A 268 -7.82 -20.58 3.35
N LYS A 269 -6.96 -19.72 3.90
CA LYS A 269 -5.57 -19.52 3.46
C LYS A 269 -4.58 -19.22 4.57
N THR A 270 -3.32 -19.41 4.21
CA THR A 270 -2.16 -18.97 5.00
C THR A 270 -1.27 -18.09 4.15
N VAL A 271 -0.47 -17.27 4.81
CA VAL A 271 0.59 -16.45 4.26
C VAL A 271 1.95 -16.89 4.82
N LEU A 272 3.02 -16.51 4.13
CA LEU A 272 4.39 -16.57 4.62
C LEU A 272 4.83 -15.18 5.08
N ASN A 273 5.26 -15.08 6.33
CA ASN A 273 5.82 -13.90 6.96
C ASN A 273 7.21 -14.24 7.52
N GLY A 274 8.28 -13.70 6.95
CA GLY A 274 9.65 -14.02 7.38
C GLY A 274 9.97 -15.53 7.38
N GLY A 275 9.42 -16.29 6.43
CA GLY A 275 9.54 -17.75 6.35
C GLY A 275 8.60 -18.56 7.27
N ARG A 276 7.90 -17.91 8.21
CA ARG A 276 6.89 -18.55 9.05
C ARG A 276 5.54 -18.55 8.35
N ARG A 277 4.82 -19.68 8.43
CA ARG A 277 3.42 -19.79 8.00
C ARG A 277 2.48 -19.31 9.09
N THR A 278 1.52 -18.47 8.73
CA THR A 278 0.45 -17.96 9.60
C THR A 278 -0.76 -17.62 8.74
N ASP A 279 -1.95 -17.54 9.32
CA ASP A 279 -3.17 -17.04 8.67
C ASP A 279 -3.62 -15.69 9.25
N VAL A 280 -2.88 -15.18 10.24
CA VAL A 280 -3.12 -13.91 10.92
C VAL A 280 -1.84 -13.10 11.04
N ILE A 281 -1.94 -11.79 10.84
CA ILE A 281 -0.86 -10.82 11.01
C ILE A 281 -1.34 -9.69 11.93
N ASN A 282 -0.63 -9.47 13.03
CA ASN A 282 -0.90 -8.37 13.96
C ASN A 282 -0.39 -7.06 13.38
N LEU A 283 -1.18 -6.00 13.49
CA LEU A 283 -0.89 -4.66 12.99
C LEU A 283 -1.18 -3.67 14.11
N MET A 284 -0.13 -3.03 14.62
CA MET A 284 -0.22 -1.90 15.55
C MET A 284 -0.29 -0.58 14.74
N PRO A 285 -0.52 0.58 15.38
CA PRO A 285 -0.41 1.87 14.72
C PRO A 285 0.94 2.04 14.03
N ALA A 286 0.91 2.53 12.78
CA ALA A 286 2.07 2.67 11.90
C ALA A 286 2.85 1.36 11.65
N THR A 287 2.21 0.19 11.77
CA THR A 287 2.82 -1.07 11.32
C THR A 287 2.72 -1.19 9.81
N MET A 288 3.84 -1.41 9.14
CA MET A 288 3.91 -1.78 7.73
C MET A 288 4.56 -3.14 7.60
N THR A 289 3.89 -4.08 6.94
CA THR A 289 4.45 -5.43 6.72
C THR A 289 3.98 -6.02 5.41
N SER A 290 4.79 -6.92 4.85
CA SER A 290 4.53 -7.53 3.55
C SER A 290 4.67 -9.04 3.64
N VAL A 291 3.64 -9.75 3.19
CA VAL A 291 3.54 -11.20 3.28
C VAL A 291 3.21 -11.81 1.91
N THR A 292 3.61 -13.07 1.70
CA THR A 292 3.32 -13.78 0.45
C THR A 292 2.23 -14.82 0.67
N MET A 293 1.26 -14.86 -0.24
CA MET A 293 0.25 -15.90 -0.33
C MET A 293 0.38 -16.63 -1.67
N ASN A 294 0.16 -17.94 -1.68
CA ASN A 294 -0.16 -18.65 -2.91
C ASN A 294 -1.67 -18.88 -2.91
N ALA A 295 -2.36 -18.41 -3.93
CA ALA A 295 -3.80 -18.57 -4.04
C ALA A 295 -4.13 -19.97 -4.56
N ASP A 296 -4.51 -20.86 -3.65
CA ASP A 296 -5.16 -22.14 -3.94
C ASP A 296 -6.65 -22.08 -3.53
N ASN A 297 -7.41 -23.16 -3.65
CA ASN A 297 -8.80 -23.24 -3.15
C ASN A 297 -9.76 -22.14 -3.69
N PRO A 298 -10.20 -22.26 -4.96
CA PRO A 298 -11.20 -21.39 -5.56
C PRO A 298 -12.44 -21.21 -4.67
N GLY A 299 -12.89 -19.96 -4.53
CA GLY A 299 -14.03 -19.62 -3.68
C GLY A 299 -14.06 -18.16 -3.28
N THR A 300 -15.05 -17.81 -2.46
CA THR A 300 -15.16 -16.50 -1.82
C THR A 300 -15.02 -16.68 -0.33
N TRP A 301 -14.06 -15.97 0.25
CA TRP A 301 -13.57 -16.16 1.61
C TRP A 301 -13.68 -14.85 2.39
N LEU A 302 -13.86 -14.92 3.71
CA LEU A 302 -13.79 -13.73 4.55
C LEU A 302 -12.34 -13.25 4.71
N TYR A 303 -12.18 -11.94 4.83
CA TYR A 303 -10.95 -11.25 5.15
C TYR A 303 -11.26 -10.15 6.16
N HIS A 304 -10.73 -10.22 7.37
CA HIS A 304 -11.20 -9.38 8.48
C HIS A 304 -10.20 -9.20 9.61
N CYS A 305 -10.55 -8.30 10.55
CA CYS A 305 -9.90 -8.16 11.84
C CYS A 305 -10.47 -9.12 12.89
N HIS A 306 -9.67 -9.69 13.79
CA HIS A 306 -10.11 -10.58 14.88
C HIS A 306 -10.34 -9.87 16.21
N VAL A 307 -10.01 -8.58 16.32
CA VAL A 307 -10.43 -7.79 17.48
C VAL A 307 -11.95 -7.72 17.47
N ALA A 308 -12.53 -8.20 18.58
CA ALA A 308 -13.96 -8.51 18.68
C ALA A 308 -14.84 -7.28 18.44
N ASP A 309 -14.38 -6.12 18.89
CA ASP A 309 -15.04 -4.85 18.67
C ASP A 309 -14.97 -4.45 17.18
N HIS A 310 -13.76 -4.44 16.60
CA HIS A 310 -13.54 -4.00 15.22
C HIS A 310 -14.31 -4.85 14.20
N ILE A 311 -14.36 -6.18 14.38
CA ILE A 311 -15.14 -7.06 13.48
C ILE A 311 -16.65 -6.80 13.61
N THR A 312 -17.13 -6.51 14.83
CA THR A 312 -18.54 -6.18 15.08
C THR A 312 -18.90 -4.85 14.44
N ALA A 313 -17.98 -3.88 14.49
CA ALA A 313 -18.07 -2.55 13.90
C ALA A 313 -17.84 -2.50 12.38
N GLY A 314 -17.63 -3.65 11.73
CA GLY A 314 -17.64 -3.76 10.28
C GLY A 314 -16.27 -3.88 9.62
N MET A 315 -15.19 -4.11 10.37
CA MET A 315 -13.85 -4.37 9.83
C MET A 315 -13.72 -5.79 9.26
N ILE A 316 -14.51 -6.06 8.22
CA ILE A 316 -14.67 -7.35 7.58
C ILE A 316 -15.09 -7.17 6.13
N THR A 317 -14.44 -7.90 5.24
CA THR A 317 -14.83 -7.99 3.82
C THR A 317 -14.69 -9.42 3.29
N ARG A 318 -14.88 -9.58 1.98
CA ARG A 318 -14.62 -10.82 1.25
C ARG A 318 -13.48 -10.60 0.26
N TRP A 319 -12.69 -11.65 0.08
CA TRP A 319 -11.73 -11.77 -1.01
C TRP A 319 -12.04 -13.04 -1.80
N ARG A 320 -11.57 -13.13 -3.04
CA ARG A 320 -11.97 -14.20 -3.97
C ARG A 320 -10.79 -14.82 -4.68
N VAL A 321 -10.81 -16.15 -4.76
CA VAL A 321 -9.96 -16.95 -5.64
C VAL A 321 -10.85 -17.48 -6.76
N LEU A 322 -10.63 -17.01 -7.98
CA LEU A 322 -11.26 -17.53 -9.17
C LEU A 322 -10.59 -18.86 -9.57
N PRO A 323 -11.33 -19.82 -10.13
CA PRO A 323 -10.71 -21.00 -10.74
C PRO A 323 -9.66 -20.60 -11.78
N LYS A 324 -8.65 -21.46 -11.95
CA LYS A 324 -7.71 -21.32 -13.06
C LYS A 324 -8.49 -21.34 -14.38
N GLU A 325 -8.10 -20.53 -15.36
CA GLU A 325 -8.70 -20.66 -16.69
C GLU A 325 -8.28 -22.00 -17.28
N ASP A 326 -9.28 -22.81 -17.67
CA ASP A 326 -9.04 -24.05 -18.41
C ASP A 326 -8.38 -23.67 -19.73
N THR A 327 -7.12 -24.07 -19.88
CA THR A 327 -6.41 -24.01 -21.16
C THR A 327 -6.80 -25.26 -21.96
N GLU A 328 -8.07 -25.34 -22.34
CA GLU A 328 -8.57 -26.23 -23.40
C GLU A 328 -9.14 -25.30 -24.49
N LYS A 329 -8.59 -25.17 -25.71
CA LYS A 329 -7.84 -26.06 -26.59
C LYS A 329 -6.84 -25.28 -27.45
#